data_AF-A0A8C5PB34-F1
#
_entry.id   AF-A0A8C5PB34-F1
#
_cell.length_a   1.000
_cell.length_b   1.000
_cell.length_c   1.000
_cell.angle_alpha   90.00
_cell.angle_beta   90.00
_cell.angle_gamma   90.00
#
_symmetry.space_group_name_H-M   'P 1'
#
loop_
_entity.id
_entity.type
_entity.pdbx_description
1 polymer ?
#
loop_
_entity_poly.entity_id
_entity_poly.type
_entity_poly.pdbx_seq_one_letter_code
_entity_poly.pdbx_strand_id
1 'polypeptide(L)'
;TTTTVTLCAPNRSKIYYQAAHLLRILEWTSGHENKLWISLERKLADSPLASLPWLSGTNATYRVAPHPTISATLRVWKSLQHTTPIAPWPSPLLPLYLPAFSRRLIQPDQAHIPHCLLATNLIDGDTFKPPEHIPLPLPHSFLTIFHHHRLTSYIRSLAPLSQFTCPLTQFEILAQRPHPPSHGISVLYDLLQNLTNPIPSYRAKWEEDLRMSFTDEEWNQISLLTTSCSTASKSQETAYKLLSRWYRPPKTLAIFDPNSNGACWKCKSPQADLLHMWWSCPQIQPYWRAVHDTICKVSSPPPDFTPAAMLLLHTTAEPSDYRRTLEIRLLNAPKAVLPRHWKSPNVPTIREWLQEVHNIQDIEELI
;
A
#
# COMPACT_ATOMS: atom_id res chain seq x y z
N THR A 1 -24.78 -12.95 -18.98
CA THR A 1 -23.35 -12.61 -19.15
C THR A 1 -23.07 -11.38 -18.32
N THR A 2 -22.69 -11.62 -17.07
CA THR A 2 -22.59 -10.65 -15.99
C THR A 2 -21.24 -9.94 -16.07
N THR A 3 -21.24 -8.70 -16.53
CA THR A 3 -20.12 -7.76 -16.37
C THR A 3 -19.98 -7.40 -14.90
N THR A 4 -19.00 -8.03 -14.24
CA THR A 4 -18.44 -7.61 -12.97
C THR A 4 -17.75 -6.25 -13.15
N VAL A 5 -18.52 -5.18 -12.96
CA VAL A 5 -17.95 -3.85 -12.75
C VAL A 5 -17.39 -3.81 -11.33
N THR A 6 -16.13 -4.22 -11.19
CA THR A 6 -15.28 -3.90 -10.05
C THR A 6 -15.12 -2.39 -10.00
N LEU A 7 -16.01 -1.71 -9.27
CA LEU A 7 -15.79 -0.35 -8.79
C LEU A 7 -14.65 -0.39 -7.76
N CYS A 8 -13.41 -0.49 -8.26
CA CYS A 8 -12.22 -0.19 -7.50
C CYS A 8 -12.34 1.25 -6.98
N ALA A 9 -12.26 1.43 -5.66
CA ALA A 9 -12.15 2.75 -5.07
C ALA A 9 -11.09 3.57 -5.83
N PRO A 10 -11.40 4.82 -6.25
CA PRO A 10 -10.57 5.59 -7.20
C PRO A 10 -9.11 5.78 -6.76
N ASN A 11 -8.83 5.66 -5.45
CA ASN A 11 -7.47 5.72 -4.91
C ASN A 11 -6.68 4.41 -5.11
N ARG A 12 -7.33 3.23 -5.08
CA ARG A 12 -6.63 1.94 -5.24
C ARG A 12 -6.21 1.69 -6.67
N SER A 13 -7.05 2.04 -7.65
CA SER A 13 -6.69 1.95 -9.08
C SER A 13 -5.54 2.90 -9.42
N LYS A 14 -5.49 4.08 -8.79
CA LYS A 14 -4.41 5.06 -8.97
C LYS A 14 -3.07 4.54 -8.45
N ILE A 15 -3.01 3.98 -7.25
CA ILE A 15 -1.77 3.43 -6.66
C ILE A 15 -1.26 2.24 -7.50
N TYR A 16 -2.17 1.37 -7.96
CA TYR A 16 -1.80 0.26 -8.83
C TYR A 16 -1.20 0.73 -10.16
N TYR A 17 -1.80 1.73 -10.78
CA TYR A 17 -1.27 2.36 -12.00
C TYR A 17 0.12 2.97 -11.75
N GLN A 18 0.32 3.65 -10.62
CA GLN A 18 1.61 4.21 -10.23
C GLN A 18 2.68 3.12 -10.01
N ALA A 19 2.32 2.01 -9.33
CA ALA A 19 3.21 0.88 -9.09
C ALA A 19 3.68 0.21 -10.40
N ALA A 20 2.80 0.09 -11.39
CA ALA A 20 3.16 -0.45 -12.71
C ALA A 20 4.21 0.42 -13.44
N HIS A 21 4.08 1.75 -13.34
CA HIS A 21 5.07 2.67 -13.91
C HIS A 21 6.40 2.65 -13.15
N LEU A 22 6.39 2.49 -11.83
CA LEU A 22 7.60 2.31 -11.03
C LEU A 22 8.32 1.01 -11.38
N LEU A 23 7.60 -0.07 -11.64
CA LEU A 23 8.21 -1.34 -12.09
C LEU A 23 8.94 -1.14 -13.42
N ARG A 24 8.33 -0.39 -14.34
CA ARG A 24 8.98 -0.04 -15.61
C ARG A 24 10.29 0.72 -15.40
N ILE A 25 10.34 1.60 -14.41
CA ILE A 25 11.57 2.33 -14.05
C ILE A 25 12.64 1.37 -13.50
N LEU A 26 12.26 0.44 -12.61
CA LEU A 26 13.19 -0.60 -12.13
C LEU A 26 13.72 -1.48 -13.28
N GLU A 27 12.89 -1.73 -14.28
CA GLU A 27 13.30 -2.49 -15.48
C GLU A 27 14.26 -1.69 -16.37
N TRP A 28 14.14 -0.36 -16.43
CA TRP A 28 15.11 0.50 -17.10
C TRP A 28 16.47 0.51 -16.40
N THR A 29 16.50 0.37 -15.06
CA THR A 29 17.75 0.34 -14.27
C THR A 29 18.35 -1.06 -14.18
N SER A 30 17.53 -2.12 -14.28
CA SER A 30 18.04 -3.49 -14.31
C SER A 30 18.84 -3.73 -15.59
N GLY A 31 20.09 -4.15 -15.45
CA GLY A 31 21.03 -4.35 -16.57
C GLY A 31 20.68 -5.49 -17.54
N HIS A 32 19.48 -6.06 -17.49
CA HIS A 32 19.07 -7.17 -18.33
C HIS A 32 18.39 -6.73 -19.63
N GLU A 33 19.05 -7.02 -20.75
CA GLU A 33 18.61 -6.69 -22.12
C GLU A 33 17.52 -7.61 -22.68
N ASN A 34 16.90 -8.46 -21.85
CA ASN A 34 16.10 -9.58 -22.36
C ASN A 34 14.68 -9.20 -22.81
N LYS A 35 14.17 -8.00 -22.49
CA LYS A 35 12.82 -7.59 -22.86
C LYS A 35 12.82 -6.76 -24.15
N LEU A 36 12.11 -7.26 -25.16
CA LEU A 36 12.00 -6.64 -26.49
C LEU A 36 11.51 -5.17 -26.46
N TRP A 37 10.63 -4.81 -25.51
CA TRP A 37 10.14 -3.44 -25.43
C TRP A 37 11.19 -2.46 -24.88
N ILE A 38 12.14 -2.92 -24.04
CA ILE A 38 13.23 -2.08 -23.52
C ILE A 38 14.20 -1.72 -24.64
N SER A 39 14.51 -2.67 -25.53
CA SER A 39 15.40 -2.43 -26.67
C SER A 39 14.78 -1.46 -27.68
N LEU A 40 13.45 -1.51 -27.87
CA LEU A 40 12.71 -0.52 -28.67
C LEU A 40 12.76 0.87 -28.03
N GLU A 41 12.46 0.99 -26.73
CA GLU A 41 12.52 2.28 -26.03
C GLU A 41 13.92 2.89 -26.02
N ARG A 42 14.96 2.06 -25.93
CA ARG A 42 16.36 2.51 -25.97
C ARG A 42 16.74 3.09 -27.32
N LYS A 43 16.26 2.52 -28.42
CA LYS A 43 16.49 3.06 -29.78
C LYS A 43 15.80 4.41 -30.01
N LEU A 44 14.78 4.73 -29.23
CA LEU A 44 13.99 5.96 -29.34
C LEU A 44 14.48 7.08 -28.41
N ALA A 45 15.39 6.79 -27.48
CA ALA A 45 15.90 7.74 -26.52
C ALA A 45 17.34 8.15 -26.86
N ASP A 46 17.61 9.46 -26.87
CA ASP A 46 18.97 10.00 -27.09
C ASP A 46 19.92 9.76 -25.90
N SER A 47 19.40 9.25 -24.77
CA SER A 47 20.13 9.01 -23.53
C SER A 47 19.76 7.66 -22.90
N PRO A 48 20.63 7.05 -22.07
CA PRO A 48 20.33 5.79 -21.40
C PRO A 48 19.02 5.85 -20.61
N LEU A 49 18.13 4.88 -20.79
CA LEU A 49 16.81 4.85 -20.13
C LEU A 49 16.92 4.91 -18.60
N ALA A 50 17.91 4.22 -18.03
CA ALA A 50 18.21 4.23 -16.59
C ALA A 50 18.47 5.63 -16.02
N SER A 51 18.90 6.59 -16.86
CA SER A 51 19.24 7.94 -16.43
C SER A 51 18.04 8.90 -16.40
N LEU A 52 17.00 8.63 -17.18
CA LEU A 52 15.86 9.52 -17.38
C LEU A 52 15.07 9.88 -16.10
N PRO A 53 14.83 8.97 -15.14
CA PRO A 53 14.10 9.29 -13.92
C PRO A 53 14.85 10.31 -13.04
N TRP A 54 16.17 10.34 -13.09
CA TRP A 54 16.99 11.08 -12.13
C TRP A 54 17.33 12.51 -12.60
N LEU A 55 17.02 12.86 -13.85
CA LEU A 55 17.32 14.18 -14.43
C LEU A 55 16.33 15.26 -13.95
N SER A 56 16.85 16.44 -13.58
CA SER A 56 16.04 17.59 -13.12
C SER A 56 15.14 18.19 -14.20
N GLY A 57 13.97 18.68 -13.79
CA GLY A 57 12.87 19.10 -14.65
C GLY A 57 13.13 20.27 -15.61
N THR A 58 14.17 21.09 -15.38
CA THR A 58 14.51 22.23 -16.25
C THR A 58 15.39 21.86 -17.44
N ASN A 59 16.19 20.79 -17.34
CA ASN A 59 17.06 20.30 -18.42
C ASN A 59 16.51 19.01 -19.08
N ALA A 60 15.49 18.40 -18.49
CA ALA A 60 14.75 17.28 -19.05
C ALA A 60 13.62 17.74 -19.99
N THR A 61 13.89 18.71 -20.88
CA THR A 61 13.13 18.77 -22.14
C THR A 61 13.50 17.52 -22.92
N TYR A 62 12.70 16.48 -22.71
CA TYR A 62 12.82 15.15 -23.29
C TYR A 62 13.28 15.23 -24.75
N ARG A 63 14.56 14.92 -25.02
CA ARG A 63 14.96 14.44 -26.35
C ARG A 63 14.68 12.95 -26.44
N VAL A 64 13.46 12.60 -26.13
CA VAL A 64 12.88 11.31 -26.47
C VAL A 64 11.85 11.69 -27.52
N ALA A 65 11.93 11.12 -28.72
CA ALA A 65 10.84 11.23 -29.70
C ALA A 65 9.52 10.93 -28.97
N PRO A 66 8.40 11.63 -29.25
CA PRO A 66 7.19 11.61 -28.43
C PRO A 66 6.61 10.19 -28.30
N HIS A 67 7.13 9.42 -27.35
CA HIS A 67 6.73 8.05 -27.07
C HIS A 67 5.75 8.08 -25.88
N PRO A 68 4.48 7.74 -26.10
CA PRO A 68 3.43 7.95 -25.11
C PRO A 68 3.73 7.27 -23.77
N THR A 69 4.34 6.09 -23.79
CA THR A 69 4.63 5.30 -22.59
C THR A 69 5.79 5.84 -21.77
N ILE A 70 6.85 6.36 -22.42
CA ILE A 70 8.00 6.95 -21.71
C ILE A 70 7.57 8.27 -21.07
N SER A 71 6.84 9.11 -21.83
CA SER A 71 6.30 10.36 -21.32
C SER A 71 5.26 10.16 -20.22
N ALA A 72 4.44 9.10 -20.27
CA ALA A 72 3.52 8.76 -19.18
C ALA A 72 4.28 8.33 -17.92
N THR A 73 5.27 7.44 -18.06
CA THR A 73 6.08 6.95 -16.94
C THR A 73 6.84 8.08 -16.24
N LEU A 74 7.44 9.00 -16.99
CA LEU A 74 8.20 10.12 -16.43
C LEU A 74 7.29 11.18 -15.78
N ARG A 75 6.05 11.35 -16.28
CA ARG A 75 5.03 12.18 -15.62
C ARG A 75 4.61 11.59 -14.28
N VAL A 76 4.37 10.28 -14.23
CA VAL A 76 4.03 9.57 -12.99
C VAL A 76 5.16 9.66 -11.97
N TRP A 77 6.40 9.45 -12.41
CA TRP A 77 7.59 9.58 -11.57
C TRP A 77 7.72 10.97 -10.94
N LYS A 78 7.64 12.03 -11.75
CA LYS A 78 7.67 13.42 -11.25
C LYS A 78 6.54 13.69 -10.26
N SER A 79 5.32 13.23 -10.57
CA SER A 79 4.19 13.35 -9.65
C SER A 79 4.47 12.68 -8.31
N LEU A 80 5.08 11.49 -8.30
CA LEU A 80 5.40 10.76 -7.08
C LEU A 80 6.50 11.43 -6.26
N GLN A 81 7.54 11.98 -6.90
CA GLN A 81 8.59 12.74 -6.22
C GLN A 81 8.05 13.99 -5.50
N HIS A 82 7.01 14.62 -6.04
CA HIS A 82 6.35 15.75 -5.39
C HIS A 82 5.40 15.34 -4.26
N THR A 83 4.75 14.17 -4.36
CA THR A 83 3.70 13.76 -3.40
C THR A 83 4.20 12.84 -2.30
N THR A 84 5.35 12.18 -2.47
CA THR A 84 5.85 11.14 -1.56
C THR A 84 7.37 11.23 -1.42
N PRO A 85 7.94 10.83 -0.28
CA PRO A 85 9.39 10.73 -0.09
C PRO A 85 9.96 9.44 -0.72
N ILE A 86 9.47 9.03 -1.89
CA ILE A 86 9.89 7.79 -2.55
C ILE A 86 11.34 7.85 -3.04
N ALA A 87 11.78 9.01 -3.50
CA ALA A 87 13.15 9.31 -3.91
C ALA A 87 13.31 10.84 -3.87
N PRO A 88 13.87 11.42 -2.80
CA PRO A 88 14.04 12.86 -2.69
C PRO A 88 15.00 13.38 -3.78
N TRP A 89 14.77 14.60 -4.24
CA TRP A 89 15.66 15.25 -5.19
C TRP A 89 16.69 16.13 -4.44
N PRO A 90 17.99 16.05 -4.77
CA PRO A 90 18.61 15.09 -5.69
C PRO A 90 18.83 13.72 -5.05
N SER A 91 18.65 12.66 -5.84
CA SER A 91 18.90 11.29 -5.38
C SER A 91 20.41 10.99 -5.33
N PRO A 92 20.90 10.20 -4.36
CA PRO A 92 22.26 9.65 -4.39
C PRO A 92 22.55 8.84 -5.66
N LEU A 93 21.51 8.28 -6.29
CA LEU A 93 21.60 7.54 -7.55
C LEU A 93 21.62 8.42 -8.80
N LEU A 94 21.84 9.74 -8.67
CA LEU A 94 21.94 10.64 -9.81
C LEU A 94 23.07 10.20 -10.75
N PRO A 95 22.76 9.78 -11.99
CA PRO A 95 23.77 9.49 -12.99
C PRO A 95 24.35 10.79 -13.51
N LEU A 96 25.67 10.83 -13.62
CA LEU A 96 26.43 11.99 -14.05
C LEU A 96 26.61 12.05 -15.58
N TYR A 97 25.85 11.24 -16.31
CA TYR A 97 25.74 11.32 -17.75
C TYR A 97 24.87 12.51 -18.15
N LEU A 98 25.49 13.60 -18.60
CA LEU A 98 24.78 14.81 -19.03
C LEU A 98 24.85 15.02 -20.54
N PRO A 99 23.70 14.97 -21.26
CA PRO A 99 23.60 15.46 -22.64
C PRO A 99 23.92 16.96 -22.78
N ALA A 100 23.81 17.75 -21.70
CA ALA A 100 24.23 19.15 -21.68
C ALA A 100 25.75 19.30 -21.85
N PHE A 101 26.53 18.27 -21.53
CA PHE A 101 27.98 18.24 -21.68
C PHE A 101 28.42 17.63 -23.02
N SER A 102 27.60 16.78 -23.65
CA SER A 102 27.99 16.00 -24.81
C SER A 102 28.18 16.82 -26.09
N ARG A 103 27.51 17.96 -26.27
CA ARG A 103 27.67 18.76 -27.51
C ARG A 103 28.89 19.66 -27.57
N ARG A 104 29.52 20.02 -26.44
CA ARG A 104 30.67 20.96 -26.45
C ARG A 104 32.03 20.29 -26.30
N LEU A 105 32.11 19.02 -25.88
CA LEU A 105 33.40 18.42 -25.52
C LEU A 105 33.61 16.97 -25.96
N ILE A 106 32.59 16.26 -26.43
CA ILE A 106 32.75 14.88 -26.89
C ILE A 106 32.57 14.89 -28.40
N GLN A 107 33.69 14.91 -29.13
CA GLN A 107 33.66 14.31 -30.46
C GLN A 107 33.24 12.85 -30.25
N PRO A 108 32.31 12.31 -31.06
CA PRO A 108 31.69 11.00 -30.86
C PRO A 108 32.66 9.81 -30.83
N ASP A 109 33.95 10.04 -31.02
CA ASP A 109 35.03 9.05 -31.05
C ASP A 109 35.66 8.74 -29.67
N GLN A 110 35.26 9.41 -28.59
CA GLN A 110 35.78 9.13 -27.23
C GLN A 110 34.72 8.48 -26.32
N ALA A 111 34.38 7.25 -26.68
CA ALA A 111 33.40 6.36 -26.02
C ALA A 111 33.94 5.72 -24.73
N HIS A 112 34.40 6.50 -23.75
CA HIS A 112 35.07 5.92 -22.60
C HIS A 112 34.62 6.40 -21.21
N ILE A 113 33.61 7.27 -21.09
CA ILE A 113 32.98 7.50 -19.77
C ILE A 113 31.97 6.36 -19.56
N PRO A 114 32.11 5.53 -18.49
CA PRO A 114 31.12 4.50 -18.20
C PRO A 114 29.73 5.15 -18.08
N HIS A 115 28.74 4.61 -18.78
CA HIS A 115 27.34 5.08 -18.74
C HIS A 115 26.68 4.99 -17.35
N CYS A 116 27.46 4.64 -16.31
CA CYS A 116 27.03 4.28 -14.96
C CYS A 116 27.74 5.07 -13.85
N LEU A 117 28.41 6.20 -14.14
CA LEU A 117 29.01 7.04 -13.10
C LEU A 117 27.91 7.74 -12.29
N LEU A 118 27.77 7.42 -11.00
CA LEU A 118 26.79 8.04 -10.09
C LEU A 118 27.44 9.13 -9.24
N ALA A 119 26.64 10.02 -8.67
CA ALA A 119 27.10 11.05 -7.73
C ALA A 119 27.88 10.45 -6.53
N THR A 120 27.44 9.31 -6.01
CA THR A 120 28.10 8.58 -4.90
C THR A 120 29.49 8.04 -5.28
N ASN A 121 29.80 7.86 -6.56
CA ASN A 121 31.15 7.49 -6.98
C ASN A 121 32.15 8.63 -6.80
N LEU A 122 31.69 9.89 -6.75
CA LEU A 122 32.53 11.08 -6.63
C LEU A 122 32.62 11.63 -5.22
N ILE A 123 31.69 11.27 -4.34
CA ILE A 123 31.55 11.87 -3.01
C ILE A 123 32.07 10.90 -1.94
N ASP A 124 32.79 11.43 -0.96
CA ASP A 124 33.23 10.74 0.24
C ASP A 124 32.93 11.64 1.45
N GLY A 125 31.82 11.33 2.14
CA GLY A 125 31.28 12.21 3.18
C GLY A 125 31.00 13.61 2.65
N ASP A 126 31.67 14.61 3.22
CA ASP A 126 31.55 16.02 2.83
C ASP A 126 32.62 16.47 1.81
N THR A 127 33.39 15.53 1.25
CA THR A 127 34.48 15.82 0.33
C THR A 127 34.33 15.09 -1.01
N PHE A 128 35.06 15.54 -2.03
CA PHE A 128 35.13 14.85 -3.32
C PHE A 128 36.34 13.94 -3.37
N LYS A 129 36.17 12.73 -3.90
CA LYS A 129 37.28 11.83 -4.16
C LYS A 129 38.24 12.45 -5.17
N PRO A 130 39.56 12.27 -4.99
CA PRO A 130 40.55 12.75 -5.95
C PRO A 130 40.38 12.05 -7.31
N PRO A 131 40.81 12.71 -8.41
CA PRO A 131 40.55 12.26 -9.79
C PRO A 131 41.11 10.86 -10.10
N GLU A 132 42.10 10.41 -9.33
CA GLU A 132 42.78 9.12 -9.47
C GLU A 132 41.94 7.93 -9.00
N HIS A 133 40.98 8.17 -8.09
CA HIS A 133 40.13 7.13 -7.50
C HIS A 133 38.78 6.98 -8.22
N ILE A 134 38.63 7.62 -9.38
CA ILE A 134 37.41 7.61 -10.17
C ILE A 134 37.63 6.65 -11.35
N PRO A 135 36.64 5.80 -11.67
CA PRO A 135 36.70 4.91 -12.83
C PRO A 135 36.54 5.69 -14.13
N LEU A 136 37.51 6.55 -14.43
CA LEU A 136 37.68 7.21 -15.72
C LEU A 136 38.79 6.48 -16.50
N PRO A 137 38.66 6.39 -17.83
CA PRO A 137 39.45 5.51 -18.69
C PRO A 137 40.95 5.85 -18.76
N LEU A 138 41.35 7.06 -18.36
CA LEU A 138 42.73 7.55 -18.39
C LEU A 138 43.06 8.24 -17.07
N PRO A 139 43.47 7.52 -16.01
CA PRO A 139 43.93 8.17 -14.78
C PRO A 139 45.15 9.05 -15.11
N HIS A 140 45.18 10.27 -14.56
CA HIS A 140 46.26 11.27 -14.70
C HIS A 140 46.36 12.07 -16.03
N SER A 141 45.35 12.05 -16.90
CA SER A 141 45.31 12.98 -18.05
C SER A 141 44.76 14.37 -17.66
N PHE A 142 45.20 15.44 -18.34
CA PHE A 142 44.61 16.79 -18.19
C PHE A 142 43.09 16.77 -18.41
N LEU A 143 42.62 15.97 -19.37
CA LEU A 143 41.20 15.79 -19.64
C LEU A 143 40.47 15.18 -18.43
N THR A 144 41.07 14.22 -17.75
CA THR A 144 40.51 13.57 -16.56
C THR A 144 40.35 14.56 -15.41
N ILE A 145 41.37 15.38 -15.17
CA ILE A 145 41.33 16.47 -14.16
C ILE A 145 40.26 17.51 -14.55
N PHE A 146 40.20 17.89 -15.83
CA PHE A 146 39.20 18.82 -16.33
C PHE A 146 37.77 18.30 -16.19
N HIS A 147 37.52 17.03 -16.54
CA HIS A 147 36.22 16.37 -16.37
C HIS A 147 35.85 16.28 -14.89
N HIS A 148 36.79 15.93 -14.02
CA HIS A 148 36.58 15.91 -12.56
C HIS A 148 36.15 17.26 -12.00
N HIS A 149 36.86 18.34 -12.34
CA HIS A 149 36.49 19.69 -11.88
C HIS A 149 35.11 20.11 -12.35
N ARG A 150 34.71 19.73 -13.57
CA ARG A 150 33.37 20.08 -14.08
C ARG A 150 32.27 19.25 -13.44
N LEU A 151 32.50 17.97 -13.19
CA LEU A 151 31.53 17.11 -12.49
C LEU A 151 31.33 17.56 -11.04
N THR A 152 32.42 17.88 -10.33
CA THR A 152 32.36 18.37 -8.94
C THR A 152 31.71 19.76 -8.86
N SER A 153 32.01 20.66 -9.80
CA SER A 153 31.33 21.96 -9.93
C SER A 153 29.83 21.80 -10.20
N TYR A 154 29.44 20.85 -11.06
CA TYR A 154 28.04 20.56 -11.35
C TYR A 154 27.31 20.03 -10.11
N ILE A 155 27.87 19.06 -9.39
CA ILE A 155 27.27 18.54 -8.15
C ILE A 155 27.08 19.66 -7.13
N ARG A 156 28.08 20.52 -6.93
CA ARG A 156 27.98 21.71 -6.04
C ARG A 156 26.87 22.67 -6.47
N SER A 157 26.58 22.77 -7.77
CA SER A 157 25.51 23.63 -8.27
C SER A 157 24.11 23.06 -8.05
N LEU A 158 23.98 21.74 -7.83
CA LEU A 158 22.68 21.09 -7.70
C LEU A 158 22.13 21.13 -6.26
N ALA A 159 22.96 20.76 -5.29
CA ALA A 159 22.57 20.68 -3.88
C ALA A 159 23.80 20.56 -2.94
N PRO A 160 23.62 20.76 -1.62
CA PRO A 160 24.64 20.43 -0.62
C PRO A 160 25.05 18.96 -0.68
N LEU A 161 26.34 18.68 -0.41
CA LEU A 161 26.90 17.32 -0.46
C LEU A 161 26.21 16.35 0.52
N SER A 162 25.74 16.87 1.66
CA SER A 162 24.98 16.11 2.66
C SER A 162 23.68 15.48 2.13
N GLN A 163 23.11 15.99 1.04
CA GLN A 163 21.92 15.40 0.42
C GLN A 163 22.27 14.18 -0.44
N PHE A 164 23.49 14.11 -0.98
CA PHE A 164 23.95 12.95 -1.77
C PHE A 164 24.50 11.81 -0.89
N THR A 165 24.77 12.08 0.39
CA THR A 165 25.19 11.08 1.39
C THR A 165 24.04 10.57 2.26
N CYS A 166 22.80 11.01 2.01
CA CYS A 166 21.63 10.52 2.73
C CYS A 166 21.42 9.01 2.50
N PRO A 167 20.85 8.28 3.49
CA PRO A 167 20.57 6.87 3.32
C PRO A 167 19.55 6.66 2.19
N LEU A 168 19.81 5.64 1.37
CA LEU A 168 18.93 5.28 0.26
C LEU A 168 17.54 4.90 0.75
N THR A 169 16.52 5.40 0.05
CA THR A 169 15.13 4.99 0.22
C THR A 169 14.93 3.53 -0.19
N GLN A 170 13.83 2.91 0.27
CA GLN A 170 13.48 1.54 -0.13
C GLN A 170 13.39 1.38 -1.66
N PHE A 171 12.90 2.39 -2.38
CA PHE A 171 12.83 2.35 -3.84
C PHE A 171 14.22 2.43 -4.49
N GLU A 172 15.11 3.29 -4.00
CA GLU A 172 16.49 3.38 -4.51
C GLU A 172 17.28 2.09 -4.26
N ILE A 173 17.07 1.43 -3.12
CA ILE A 173 17.63 0.10 -2.85
C ILE A 173 17.13 -0.93 -3.88
N LEU A 174 15.84 -0.90 -4.24
CA LEU A 174 15.29 -1.76 -5.30
C LEU A 174 15.89 -1.44 -6.67
N ALA A 175 16.15 -0.17 -6.97
CA ALA A 175 16.72 0.27 -8.24
C ALA A 175 18.16 -0.19 -8.47
N GLN A 176 18.92 -0.43 -7.39
CA GLN A 176 20.29 -0.98 -7.44
C GLN A 176 20.34 -2.50 -7.64
N ARG A 177 19.22 -3.22 -7.48
CA ARG A 177 19.24 -4.69 -7.61
C ARG A 177 19.45 -5.11 -9.06
N PRO A 178 20.15 -6.23 -9.31
CA PRO A 178 20.38 -6.73 -10.67
C PRO A 178 19.07 -7.17 -11.35
N HIS A 179 18.07 -7.56 -10.56
CA HIS A 179 16.76 -7.99 -11.03
C HIS A 179 15.64 -7.31 -10.25
N PRO A 180 14.52 -6.94 -10.91
CA PRO A 180 13.33 -6.52 -10.21
C PRO A 180 12.79 -7.67 -9.35
N PRO A 181 12.10 -7.38 -8.22
CA PRO A 181 11.56 -8.40 -7.34
C PRO A 181 10.52 -9.28 -8.04
N SER A 182 10.45 -10.57 -7.65
CA SER A 182 9.33 -11.45 -7.99
C SER A 182 8.04 -10.82 -7.43
N HIS A 183 7.02 -10.66 -8.27
CA HIS A 183 5.81 -9.86 -7.98
C HIS A 183 6.06 -8.35 -7.78
N GLY A 184 6.91 -7.74 -8.61
CA GLY A 184 7.31 -6.35 -8.45
C GLY A 184 6.19 -5.30 -8.41
N ILE A 185 5.06 -5.53 -9.08
CA ILE A 185 3.89 -4.62 -8.95
C ILE A 185 3.34 -4.65 -7.52
N SER A 186 3.19 -5.84 -6.91
CA SER A 186 2.67 -5.98 -5.54
C SER A 186 3.61 -5.34 -4.53
N VAL A 187 4.92 -5.60 -4.65
CA VAL A 187 5.94 -5.01 -3.76
C VAL A 187 5.93 -3.47 -3.84
N LEU A 188 5.85 -2.92 -5.05
CA LEU A 188 5.80 -1.48 -5.26
C LEU A 188 4.46 -0.87 -4.85
N TYR A 189 3.37 -1.62 -5.00
CA TYR A 189 2.05 -1.23 -4.52
C TYR A 189 2.05 -1.10 -3.00
N ASP A 190 2.59 -2.08 -2.27
CA ASP A 190 2.68 -2.04 -0.81
C ASP A 190 3.58 -0.90 -0.34
N LEU A 191 4.71 -0.68 -1.01
CA LEU A 191 5.60 0.45 -0.75
C LEU A 191 4.86 1.79 -0.93
N LEU A 192 4.18 1.99 -2.07
CA LEU A 192 3.42 3.22 -2.33
C LEU A 192 2.26 3.40 -1.38
N GLN A 193 1.57 2.32 -1.04
CA GLN A 193 0.48 2.31 -0.09
C GLN A 193 0.98 2.84 1.26
N ASN A 194 2.07 2.29 1.79
CA ASN A 194 2.68 2.74 3.05
C ASN A 194 3.13 4.22 3.02
N LEU A 195 3.61 4.71 1.87
CA LEU A 195 4.06 6.10 1.71
C LEU A 195 2.94 7.12 1.51
N THR A 196 1.86 6.78 0.79
CA THR A 196 0.79 7.73 0.43
C THR A 196 -0.37 7.72 1.40
N ASN A 197 -0.70 6.57 1.95
CA ASN A 197 -1.80 6.36 2.85
C ASN A 197 -1.39 5.23 3.78
N PRO A 198 -0.77 5.49 4.95
CA PRO A 198 -0.74 4.45 5.97
C PRO A 198 -2.17 3.95 6.05
N ILE A 199 -2.40 2.69 5.66
CA ILE A 199 -3.74 2.11 5.66
C ILE A 199 -4.25 2.45 7.05
N PRO A 200 -5.31 3.27 7.21
CA PRO A 200 -5.71 3.68 8.53
C PRO A 200 -5.97 2.39 9.26
N SER A 201 -5.10 2.09 10.24
CA SER A 201 -5.11 0.79 10.87
C SER A 201 -6.53 0.59 11.36
N TYR A 202 -7.24 -0.43 10.86
CA TYR A 202 -8.62 -0.64 11.29
C TYR A 202 -8.66 -0.73 12.82
N ARG A 203 -7.56 -1.22 13.41
CA ARG A 203 -7.22 -1.12 14.82
C ARG A 203 -7.46 0.27 15.40
N ALA A 204 -6.78 1.32 14.94
CA ALA A 204 -6.92 2.67 15.51
C ALA A 204 -8.37 3.17 15.52
N LYS A 205 -9.16 2.86 14.48
CA LYS A 205 -10.59 3.21 14.45
C LYS A 205 -11.44 2.36 15.40
N TRP A 206 -11.11 1.07 15.54
CA TRP A 206 -11.76 0.21 16.53
C TRP A 206 -11.36 0.62 17.96
N GLU A 207 -10.12 1.02 18.19
CA GLU A 207 -9.62 1.52 19.47
C GLU A 207 -10.34 2.81 19.88
N GLU A 208 -10.55 3.73 18.94
CA GLU A 208 -11.34 4.96 19.15
C GLU A 208 -12.80 4.64 19.51
N ASP A 209 -13.46 3.79 18.72
CA ASP A 209 -14.87 3.43 18.94
C ASP A 209 -15.08 2.67 20.25
N LEU A 210 -14.18 1.72 20.57
CA LEU A 210 -14.26 0.86 21.75
C LEU A 210 -13.66 1.51 23.00
N ARG A 211 -12.94 2.62 22.85
CA ARG A 211 -12.16 3.30 23.90
C ARG A 211 -11.21 2.35 24.63
N MET A 212 -10.51 1.54 23.83
CA MET A 212 -9.61 0.47 24.25
C MET A 212 -8.38 0.48 23.35
N SER A 213 -7.21 0.17 23.89
CA SER A 213 -6.01 -0.08 23.07
C SER A 213 -5.80 -1.58 22.91
N PHE A 214 -5.46 -2.03 21.72
CA PHE A 214 -4.99 -3.40 21.48
C PHE A 214 -3.46 -3.43 21.47
N THR A 215 -2.84 -4.56 21.77
CA THR A 215 -1.42 -4.80 21.43
C THR A 215 -1.29 -5.30 19.98
N ASP A 216 -0.05 -5.38 19.46
CA ASP A 216 0.19 -5.95 18.13
C ASP A 216 -0.20 -7.44 18.11
N GLU A 217 0.10 -8.17 19.17
CA GLU A 217 -0.24 -9.58 19.34
C GLU A 217 -1.76 -9.79 19.35
N GLU A 218 -2.49 -9.00 20.14
CA GLU A 218 -3.95 -9.09 20.22
C GLU A 218 -4.61 -8.79 18.87
N TRP A 219 -4.14 -7.76 18.17
CA TRP A 219 -4.67 -7.39 16.87
C TRP A 219 -4.39 -8.47 15.80
N ASN A 220 -3.19 -9.06 15.84
CA ASN A 220 -2.83 -10.18 14.97
C ASN A 220 -3.70 -11.41 15.26
N GLN A 221 -3.99 -11.70 16.53
CA GLN A 221 -4.91 -12.78 16.91
C GLN A 221 -6.33 -12.51 16.39
N ILE A 222 -6.86 -11.30 16.57
CA ILE A 222 -8.19 -10.91 16.02
C ILE A 222 -8.21 -11.10 14.50
N SER A 223 -7.17 -10.65 13.79
CA SER A 223 -7.06 -10.78 12.35
C SER A 223 -6.98 -12.25 11.92
N LEU A 224 -6.19 -13.06 12.62
CA LEU A 224 -6.08 -14.49 12.35
C LEU A 224 -7.44 -15.18 12.52
N LEU A 225 -8.10 -14.99 13.67
CA LEU A 225 -9.42 -15.58 13.94
C LEU A 225 -10.49 -15.15 12.94
N THR A 226 -10.42 -13.91 12.45
CA THR A 226 -11.33 -13.39 11.42
C THR A 226 -11.12 -14.10 10.09
N THR A 227 -9.88 -14.43 9.73
CA THR A 227 -9.54 -15.09 8.46
C THR A 227 -9.71 -16.61 8.51
N SER A 228 -9.49 -17.24 9.66
CA SER A 228 -9.68 -18.67 9.89
C SER A 228 -11.06 -19.03 10.45
N CYS A 229 -12.02 -18.11 10.34
CA CYS A 229 -13.26 -18.16 11.09
C CYS A 229 -14.24 -19.28 10.65
N SER A 230 -14.01 -19.82 9.46
CA SER A 230 -14.72 -20.94 8.83
C SER A 230 -13.93 -21.36 7.59
N THR A 231 -14.16 -22.56 7.06
CA THR A 231 -13.61 -23.01 5.77
C THR A 231 -14.31 -22.34 4.58
N ALA A 232 -15.55 -21.87 4.77
CA ALA A 232 -16.34 -21.24 3.73
C ALA A 232 -15.90 -19.79 3.46
N SER A 233 -15.52 -19.49 2.21
CA SER A 233 -15.08 -18.14 1.82
C SER A 233 -16.12 -17.05 2.09
N LYS A 234 -17.41 -17.37 2.01
CA LYS A 234 -18.51 -16.42 2.28
C LYS A 234 -18.53 -15.97 3.76
N SER A 235 -18.24 -16.88 4.68
CA SER A 235 -18.17 -16.59 6.11
C SER A 235 -16.94 -15.73 6.43
N GLN A 236 -15.77 -16.10 5.87
CA GLN A 236 -14.54 -15.32 5.98
C GLN A 236 -14.70 -13.90 5.42
N GLU A 237 -15.33 -13.75 4.26
CA GLU A 237 -15.60 -12.45 3.64
C GLU A 237 -16.49 -11.57 4.53
N THR A 238 -17.51 -12.17 5.14
CA THR A 238 -18.43 -11.45 6.04
C THR A 238 -17.71 -10.96 7.29
N ALA A 239 -16.90 -11.82 7.92
CA ALA A 239 -16.11 -11.46 9.10
C ALA A 239 -15.10 -10.37 8.76
N TYR A 240 -14.40 -10.50 7.62
CA TYR A 240 -13.47 -9.49 7.13
C TYR A 240 -14.16 -8.14 6.85
N LYS A 241 -15.34 -8.13 6.21
CA LYS A 241 -16.11 -6.91 5.95
C LYS A 241 -16.45 -6.15 7.24
N LEU A 242 -16.71 -6.85 8.35
CA LEU A 242 -16.91 -6.21 9.64
C LEU A 242 -15.58 -5.63 10.16
N LEU A 243 -14.52 -6.44 10.24
CA LEU A 243 -13.22 -6.02 10.76
C LEU A 243 -12.66 -4.83 9.98
N SER A 244 -12.78 -4.85 8.65
CA SER A 244 -12.35 -3.80 7.73
C SER A 244 -13.31 -2.61 7.65
N ARG A 245 -14.38 -2.58 8.46
CA ARG A 245 -15.37 -1.50 8.53
C ARG A 245 -15.99 -1.17 7.17
N TRP A 246 -16.30 -2.21 6.38
CA TRP A 246 -16.86 -2.08 5.03
C TRP A 246 -18.26 -1.46 5.04
N TYR A 247 -19.10 -1.87 5.99
CA TYR A 247 -20.47 -1.39 6.12
C TYR A 247 -20.49 0.11 6.43
N ARG A 248 -21.26 0.88 5.67
CA ARG A 248 -21.39 2.32 5.86
C ARG A 248 -22.61 2.62 6.73
N PRO A 249 -22.43 3.29 7.89
CA PRO A 249 -23.54 3.66 8.74
C PRO A 249 -24.20 4.97 8.23
N PRO A 250 -25.44 5.28 8.63
CA PRO A 250 -26.19 6.45 8.16
C PRO A 250 -25.45 7.78 8.33
N LYS A 251 -24.75 7.96 9.45
CA LYS A 251 -23.96 9.16 9.73
C LYS A 251 -22.87 9.40 8.68
N THR A 252 -22.22 8.34 8.20
CA THR A 252 -21.22 8.43 7.13
C THR A 252 -21.86 8.66 5.76
N LEU A 253 -23.03 8.06 5.51
CA LEU A 253 -23.74 8.22 4.24
C LEU A 253 -24.31 9.63 4.06
N ALA A 254 -24.77 10.28 5.14
CA ALA A 254 -25.27 11.65 5.11
C ALA A 254 -24.21 12.70 4.71
N ILE A 255 -22.92 12.36 4.82
CA ILE A 255 -21.84 13.22 4.31
C ILE A 255 -21.87 13.29 2.78
N PHE A 256 -22.30 12.21 2.12
CA PHE A 256 -22.33 12.10 0.66
C PHE A 256 -23.69 12.45 0.06
N ASP A 257 -24.77 12.33 0.83
CA ASP A 257 -26.14 12.61 0.40
C ASP A 257 -26.78 13.69 1.29
N PRO A 258 -26.94 14.93 0.77
CA PRO A 258 -27.53 16.04 1.50
C PRO A 258 -28.99 15.80 1.95
N ASN A 259 -29.71 14.89 1.29
CA ASN A 259 -31.11 14.60 1.61
C ASN A 259 -31.26 13.53 2.70
N SER A 260 -30.16 12.88 3.10
CA SER A 260 -30.17 11.86 4.14
C SER A 260 -30.11 12.51 5.52
N ASN A 261 -31.08 12.18 6.39
CA ASN A 261 -31.13 12.69 7.76
C ASN A 261 -30.01 12.16 8.69
N GLY A 262 -29.19 11.22 8.21
CA GLY A 262 -28.07 10.63 8.96
C GLY A 262 -28.46 9.86 10.22
N ALA A 263 -29.75 9.64 10.46
CA ALA A 263 -30.26 8.97 11.64
C ALA A 263 -30.22 7.44 11.48
N CYS A 264 -30.16 6.72 12.61
CA CYS A 264 -30.17 5.27 12.64
C CYS A 264 -31.43 4.74 11.94
N TRP A 265 -31.28 3.80 11.00
CA TRP A 265 -32.42 3.22 10.30
C TRP A 265 -33.43 2.52 11.23
N LYS A 266 -32.96 2.05 12.41
CA LYS A 266 -33.71 1.26 13.39
C LYS A 266 -34.33 2.13 14.49
N CYS A 267 -33.50 2.74 15.35
CA CYS A 267 -33.98 3.51 16.50
C CYS A 267 -34.23 5.00 16.20
N LYS A 268 -33.96 5.46 14.96
CA LYS A 268 -34.08 6.87 14.54
C LYS A 268 -33.22 7.87 15.33
N SER A 269 -32.26 7.38 16.12
CA SER A 269 -31.29 8.22 16.85
C SER A 269 -30.31 8.92 15.90
N PRO A 270 -29.89 10.18 16.19
CA PRO A 270 -28.83 10.85 15.44
C PRO A 270 -27.44 10.22 15.67
N GLN A 271 -27.27 9.46 16.75
CA GLN A 271 -26.07 8.65 16.98
C GLN A 271 -26.16 7.40 16.09
N ALA A 272 -25.71 7.51 14.85
CA ALA A 272 -25.77 6.45 13.85
C ALA A 272 -24.41 6.18 13.22
N ASP A 273 -23.39 6.03 14.07
CA ASP A 273 -22.06 5.56 13.68
C ASP A 273 -22.00 4.04 13.56
N LEU A 274 -20.82 3.50 13.21
CA LEU A 274 -20.67 2.08 12.92
C LEU A 274 -20.92 1.22 14.17
N LEU A 275 -20.32 1.60 15.30
CA LEU A 275 -20.49 0.88 16.57
C LEU A 275 -21.95 0.92 17.03
N HIS A 276 -22.67 2.02 16.83
CA HIS A 276 -24.10 2.07 17.11
C HIS A 276 -24.89 1.07 16.26
N MET A 277 -24.66 1.08 14.95
CA MET A 277 -25.38 0.21 14.03
C MET A 277 -25.05 -1.28 14.21
N TRP A 278 -23.91 -1.61 14.82
CA TRP A 278 -23.52 -2.99 15.11
C TRP A 278 -23.84 -3.43 16.53
N TRP A 279 -23.76 -2.55 17.52
CA TRP A 279 -23.78 -2.92 18.93
C TRP A 279 -24.69 -2.02 19.77
N SER A 280 -24.40 -0.73 19.90
CA SER A 280 -25.02 0.12 20.94
C SER A 280 -26.45 0.59 20.62
N CYS A 281 -26.98 0.29 19.43
CA CYS A 281 -28.37 0.60 19.09
C CYS A 281 -29.35 -0.08 20.06
N PRO A 282 -30.28 0.66 20.70
CA PRO A 282 -31.25 0.09 21.64
C PRO A 282 -32.13 -1.01 21.04
N GLN A 283 -32.37 -0.96 19.73
CA GLN A 283 -33.15 -1.98 19.01
C GLN A 283 -32.33 -3.26 18.75
N ILE A 284 -31.01 -3.14 18.63
CA ILE A 284 -30.11 -4.27 18.36
C ILE A 284 -29.63 -4.94 19.66
N GLN A 285 -29.55 -4.20 20.77
CA GLN A 285 -29.13 -4.73 22.07
C GLN A 285 -29.91 -5.98 22.52
N PRO A 286 -31.25 -6.05 22.42
CA PRO A 286 -32.00 -7.27 22.75
C PRO A 286 -31.57 -8.49 21.93
N TYR A 287 -31.23 -8.29 20.65
CA TYR A 287 -30.73 -9.35 19.77
C TYR A 287 -29.38 -9.88 20.26
N TRP A 288 -28.41 -9.00 20.57
CA TRP A 288 -27.12 -9.43 21.10
C TRP A 288 -27.21 -10.09 22.46
N ARG A 289 -28.07 -9.60 23.36
CA ARG A 289 -28.30 -10.24 24.67
C ARG A 289 -28.80 -11.66 24.50
N ALA A 290 -29.79 -11.87 23.64
CA ALA A 290 -30.32 -13.21 23.45
C ALA A 290 -29.33 -14.19 22.78
N VAL A 291 -28.50 -13.68 21.86
CA VAL A 291 -27.36 -14.45 21.31
C VAL A 291 -26.38 -14.81 22.43
N HIS A 292 -25.97 -13.84 23.24
CA HIS A 292 -25.03 -14.04 24.34
C HIS A 292 -25.58 -15.01 25.41
N ASP A 293 -26.82 -14.85 25.84
CA ASP A 293 -27.51 -15.74 26.78
C ASP A 293 -27.55 -17.19 26.28
N THR A 294 -27.66 -17.37 24.95
CA THR A 294 -27.63 -18.69 24.34
C THR A 294 -26.22 -19.27 24.31
N ILE A 295 -25.20 -18.45 24.00
CA ILE A 295 -23.79 -18.87 24.04
C ILE A 295 -23.35 -19.24 25.46
N CYS A 296 -23.77 -18.47 26.47
CA CYS A 296 -23.47 -18.73 27.88
C CYS A 296 -23.98 -20.09 28.38
N LYS A 297 -25.01 -20.66 27.74
CA LYS A 297 -25.51 -22.00 28.09
C LYS A 297 -24.64 -23.13 27.56
N VAL A 298 -23.82 -22.87 26.54
CA VAL A 298 -23.02 -23.89 25.85
C VAL A 298 -21.51 -23.67 25.99
N SER A 299 -21.07 -22.49 26.45
CA SER A 299 -19.67 -22.15 26.67
C SER A 299 -19.36 -21.97 28.16
N SER A 300 -18.21 -22.49 28.62
CA SER A 300 -17.73 -22.35 29.99
C SER A 300 -16.20 -22.21 30.04
N PRO A 301 -15.64 -21.08 30.51
CA PRO A 301 -16.34 -19.82 30.86
C PRO A 301 -17.03 -19.12 29.69
N PRO A 302 -18.14 -18.40 29.91
CA PRO A 302 -18.79 -17.65 28.84
C PRO A 302 -17.91 -16.48 28.33
N PRO A 303 -18.08 -16.04 27.07
CA PRO A 303 -17.43 -14.84 26.58
C PRO A 303 -18.01 -13.59 27.25
N ASP A 304 -17.20 -12.54 27.36
CA ASP A 304 -17.63 -11.26 27.91
C ASP A 304 -18.72 -10.61 27.04
N PHE A 305 -19.72 -10.00 27.67
CA PHE A 305 -20.74 -9.23 26.94
C PHE A 305 -20.23 -7.82 26.59
N THR A 306 -19.15 -7.76 25.81
CA THR A 306 -18.52 -6.53 25.34
C THR A 306 -18.52 -6.47 23.81
N PRO A 307 -18.52 -5.28 23.21
CA PRO A 307 -18.40 -5.17 21.75
C PRO A 307 -17.09 -5.74 21.22
N ALA A 308 -15.99 -5.66 21.99
CA ALA A 308 -14.71 -6.25 21.60
C ALA A 308 -14.80 -7.78 21.49
N ALA A 309 -15.35 -8.46 22.50
CA ALA A 309 -15.53 -9.91 22.46
C ALA A 309 -16.55 -10.35 21.40
N MET A 310 -17.73 -9.71 21.39
CA MET A 310 -18.84 -10.13 20.53
C MET A 310 -18.60 -9.81 19.04
N LEU A 311 -17.99 -8.67 18.72
CA LEU A 311 -17.74 -8.26 17.33
C LEU A 311 -16.37 -8.70 16.82
N LEU A 312 -15.32 -8.55 17.62
CA LEU A 312 -13.93 -8.76 17.20
C LEU A 312 -13.33 -10.09 17.65
N LEU A 313 -14.06 -10.91 18.41
CA LEU A 313 -13.53 -12.16 18.99
C LEU A 313 -12.32 -11.90 19.90
N HIS A 314 -12.26 -10.72 20.51
CA HIS A 314 -11.23 -10.39 21.49
C HIS A 314 -11.53 -11.12 22.80
N THR A 315 -10.68 -12.07 23.16
CA THR A 315 -10.82 -12.91 24.35
C THR A 315 -9.51 -12.88 25.13
N THR A 316 -9.60 -12.74 26.45
CA THR A 316 -8.45 -12.73 27.38
C THR A 316 -8.06 -14.13 27.87
N ALA A 317 -8.90 -15.13 27.61
CA ALA A 317 -8.67 -16.53 27.95
C ALA A 317 -8.09 -17.32 26.75
N GLU A 318 -7.32 -18.36 27.07
CA GLU A 318 -6.85 -19.39 26.12
C GLU A 318 -7.88 -20.54 26.07
N PRO A 319 -8.87 -20.54 25.16
CA PRO A 319 -9.79 -21.66 25.00
C PRO A 319 -9.11 -22.85 24.32
N SER A 320 -9.56 -24.07 24.61
CA SER A 320 -9.18 -25.25 23.83
C SER A 320 -9.63 -25.13 22.37
N ASP A 321 -8.91 -25.78 21.44
CA ASP A 321 -9.15 -25.67 19.98
C ASP A 321 -10.60 -25.94 19.58
N TYR A 322 -11.23 -26.97 20.16
CA TYR A 322 -12.63 -27.31 19.90
C TYR A 322 -13.60 -26.21 20.36
N ARG A 323 -13.41 -25.71 21.59
CA ARG A 323 -14.28 -24.69 22.17
C ARG A 323 -14.15 -23.36 21.43
N ARG A 324 -12.92 -22.99 21.07
CA ARG A 324 -12.62 -21.81 20.26
C ARG A 324 -13.36 -21.88 18.93
N THR A 325 -13.38 -23.04 18.29
CA THR A 325 -14.07 -23.25 17.01
C THR A 325 -15.59 -23.07 17.12
N LEU A 326 -16.23 -23.63 18.16
CA LEU A 326 -17.67 -23.46 18.39
C LEU A 326 -18.05 -22.00 18.67
N GLU A 327 -17.31 -21.32 19.54
CA GLU A 327 -17.56 -19.91 19.90
C GLU A 327 -17.42 -18.99 18.69
N ILE A 328 -16.39 -19.20 17.86
CA ILE A 328 -16.19 -18.46 16.61
C ILE A 328 -17.39 -18.62 15.68
N ARG A 329 -17.89 -19.85 15.48
CA ARG A 329 -19.07 -20.13 14.64
C ARG A 329 -20.32 -19.41 15.16
N LEU A 330 -20.59 -19.55 16.47
CA LEU A 330 -21.75 -18.94 17.13
C LEU A 330 -21.70 -17.41 17.08
N LEU A 331 -20.52 -16.80 17.21
CA LEU A 331 -20.32 -15.36 17.15
C LEU A 331 -20.25 -14.81 15.71
N ASN A 332 -19.92 -15.62 14.71
CA ASN A 332 -19.89 -15.17 13.32
C ASN A 332 -21.25 -15.21 12.62
N ALA A 333 -22.11 -16.18 12.95
CA ALA A 333 -23.48 -16.22 12.46
C ALA A 333 -24.25 -14.89 12.64
N PRO A 334 -24.29 -14.23 13.81
CA PRO A 334 -25.02 -12.97 13.97
C PRO A 334 -24.41 -11.85 13.13
N LYS A 335 -23.09 -11.88 12.91
CA LYS A 335 -22.38 -10.94 12.03
C LYS A 335 -22.75 -11.11 10.56
N ALA A 336 -23.19 -12.29 10.15
CA ALA A 336 -23.71 -12.56 8.81
C ALA A 336 -25.18 -12.20 8.63
N VAL A 337 -25.98 -12.34 9.68
CA VAL A 337 -27.43 -12.07 9.62
C VAL A 337 -27.73 -10.58 9.76
N LEU A 338 -27.09 -9.86 10.68
CA LEU A 338 -27.37 -8.45 10.94
C LEU A 338 -27.27 -7.55 9.69
N PRO A 339 -26.26 -7.70 8.81
CA PRO A 339 -26.19 -6.96 7.55
C PRO A 339 -27.34 -7.19 6.58
N ARG A 340 -28.05 -8.34 6.64
CA ARG A 340 -29.22 -8.60 5.79
C ARG A 340 -30.32 -7.57 6.03
N HIS A 341 -30.37 -7.03 7.25
CA HIS A 341 -31.29 -5.99 7.68
C HIS A 341 -30.59 -4.63 7.88
N TRP A 342 -29.45 -4.37 7.21
CA TRP A 342 -28.63 -3.19 7.48
C TRP A 342 -29.40 -1.87 7.30
N LYS A 343 -30.00 -1.65 6.13
CA LYS A 343 -30.78 -0.44 5.79
C LYS A 343 -32.28 -0.54 6.15
N SER A 344 -32.65 -1.54 6.93
CA SER A 344 -34.04 -1.80 7.33
C SER A 344 -34.30 -1.35 8.77
N PRO A 345 -35.53 -0.90 9.11
CA PRO A 345 -35.92 -0.67 10.50
C PRO A 345 -35.95 -1.98 11.31
N ASN A 346 -36.09 -3.13 10.65
CA ASN A 346 -36.22 -4.42 11.31
C ASN A 346 -34.89 -4.91 11.89
N VAL A 347 -34.96 -5.66 12.99
CA VAL A 347 -33.81 -6.33 13.62
C VAL A 347 -33.91 -7.82 13.33
N PRO A 348 -32.78 -8.53 13.09
CA PRO A 348 -32.81 -9.97 12.96
C PRO A 348 -33.48 -10.67 14.13
N THR A 349 -34.10 -11.82 13.87
CA THR A 349 -34.65 -12.66 14.92
C THR A 349 -33.64 -13.72 15.38
N ILE A 350 -33.82 -14.26 16.58
CA ILE A 350 -33.02 -15.40 17.07
C ILE A 350 -33.16 -16.60 16.14
N ARG A 351 -34.34 -16.81 15.54
CA ARG A 351 -34.57 -17.91 14.59
C ARG A 351 -33.72 -17.77 13.32
N GLU A 352 -33.61 -16.55 12.78
CA GLU A 352 -32.72 -16.28 11.64
C GLU A 352 -31.25 -16.54 12.00
N TRP A 353 -30.84 -16.17 13.22
CA TRP A 353 -29.50 -16.47 13.72
C TRP A 353 -29.26 -17.98 13.85
N LEU A 354 -30.16 -18.72 14.51
CA LEU A 354 -30.04 -20.17 14.66
C LEU A 354 -30.00 -20.88 13.31
N GLN A 355 -30.83 -20.45 12.35
CA GLN A 355 -30.78 -20.98 10.98
C GLN A 355 -29.42 -20.74 10.33
N GLU A 356 -28.82 -19.57 10.53
CA GLU A 356 -27.49 -19.29 9.99
C GLU A 356 -26.40 -20.13 10.67
N VAL A 357 -26.50 -20.38 11.98
CA VAL A 357 -25.60 -21.30 12.69
C VAL A 357 -25.66 -22.69 12.07
N HIS A 358 -26.87 -23.20 11.78
CA HIS A 358 -27.04 -24.51 11.14
C HIS A 358 -26.47 -24.52 9.72
N ASN A 359 -26.73 -23.47 8.93
CA ASN A 359 -26.17 -23.35 7.59
C ASN A 359 -24.62 -23.36 7.59
N ILE A 360 -24.00 -22.68 8.57
CA ILE A 360 -22.54 -22.68 8.71
C ILE A 360 -22.03 -24.07 9.07
N GLN A 361 -22.71 -24.76 10.01
CA GLN A 361 -22.37 -26.13 10.38
C GLN A 361 -22.47 -27.10 9.19
N ASP A 362 -23.57 -27.07 8.44
CA ASP A 362 -23.79 -27.96 7.29
C ASP A 362 -22.66 -27.79 6.25
N ILE A 363 -22.22 -26.56 5.99
CA ILE A 363 -21.13 -26.29 5.05
C ILE A 363 -19.79 -26.82 5.57
N GLU A 364 -19.57 -26.76 6.88
CA GLU A 364 -18.35 -27.23 7.51
C GLU A 364 -18.27 -28.75 7.62
N GLU A 365 -19.41 -29.47 7.59
CA GLU A 365 -19.46 -30.93 7.52
C GLU A 365 -19.24 -31.48 6.09
N LEU A 366 -19.41 -30.64 5.06
CA LEU A 366 -19.25 -31.03 3.65
C LEU A 366 -17.80 -31.00 3.14
N ILE A 367 -16.85 -30.51 3.95
CA ILE A 367 -15.44 -30.30 3.61
C ILE A 367 -14.59 -31.22 4.46
#